data_AF-A0A3P8FW39-F1
#
_entry.id   AF-A0A3P8FW39-F1
#
_cell.length_a   1.000
_cell.length_b   1.000
_cell.length_c   1.000
_cell.angle_alpha   90.00
_cell.angle_beta   90.00
_cell.angle_gamma   90.00
#
_symmetry.space_group_name_H-M   'P 1'
#
loop_
_entity.id
_entity.type
_entity.pdbx_description
1 polymer ?
#
loop_
_entity_poly.entity_id
_entity_poly.type
_entity_poly.pdbx_seq_one_letter_code
_entity_poly.pdbx_strand_id
1 'polypeptide(L)'
;MEAIRQREADITKERIQKILNAGANVILTTGGIDDLCMKYFVEVNAMAVRRCKKVDLKNMAKATGGQLIVSLADMEGDEVFDPTKLGNAEEVSQERICDDELIILRGPKVHPSASIILRGANDFYVDEMERSLHDALLVVKRVLESKRIVPGAGACETAVSIYLENYALTLSSREQLAIAEFARAMLSIPKQLAVNAGVDSTELVARLRSCHNSSQSKPDQAHYKWWGLDLNSQYVADCKELGVFEPLVSKIKSLKFATEAAITILRIDDLIKLKEEKQPDHDGDECGY
;
A
#
# COMPACT_ATOMS: atom_id res chain seq x y z
N MET A 1 -51.50 2.90 20.82
CA MET A 1 -50.04 3.14 20.76
C MET A 1 -49.24 1.87 21.05
N GLU A 2 -49.57 1.08 22.07
CA GLU A 2 -48.85 -0.18 22.38
C GLU A 2 -48.86 -1.20 21.24
N ALA A 3 -49.99 -1.38 20.54
CA ALA A 3 -50.07 -2.28 19.39
C ALA A 3 -49.14 -1.89 18.23
N ILE A 4 -48.89 -0.59 18.03
CA ILE A 4 -47.97 -0.11 16.99
C ILE A 4 -46.54 -0.45 17.38
N ARG A 5 -46.18 -0.23 18.65
CA ARG A 5 -44.84 -0.53 19.18
C ARG A 5 -44.54 -2.04 19.17
N GLN A 6 -45.53 -2.88 19.48
CA GLN A 6 -45.41 -4.33 19.34
C GLN A 6 -45.21 -4.73 17.87
N ARG A 7 -45.98 -4.12 16.95
CA ARG A 7 -45.85 -4.42 15.53
C ARG A 7 -44.47 -4.06 14.98
N GLU A 8 -43.86 -2.96 15.40
CA GLU A 8 -42.49 -2.59 15.02
C GLU A 8 -41.44 -3.63 15.49
N ALA A 9 -41.58 -4.11 16.72
CA ALA A 9 -40.72 -5.16 17.26
C ALA A 9 -40.91 -6.50 16.51
N ASP A 10 -42.16 -6.85 16.17
CA ASP A 10 -42.48 -8.07 15.42
C ASP A 10 -41.89 -8.05 14.01
N ILE A 11 -41.98 -6.92 13.29
CA ILE A 11 -41.37 -6.78 11.95
C ILE A 11 -39.86 -7.04 12.01
N THR A 12 -39.19 -6.52 13.04
CA THR A 12 -37.74 -6.70 13.21
C THR A 12 -37.40 -8.14 13.55
N LYS A 13 -38.21 -8.78 14.39
CA LYS A 13 -38.09 -10.20 14.74
C LYS A 13 -38.28 -11.10 13.53
N GLU A 14 -39.29 -10.85 12.69
CA GLU A 14 -39.54 -11.60 11.45
C GLU A 14 -38.34 -11.54 10.50
N ARG A 15 -37.71 -10.36 10.34
CA ARG A 15 -36.49 -10.19 9.53
C ARG A 15 -35.30 -11.00 10.07
N ILE A 16 -35.08 -10.95 11.38
CA ILE A 16 -34.00 -11.72 12.03
C ILE A 16 -34.24 -13.22 11.87
N GLN A 17 -35.48 -13.67 12.04
CA GLN A 17 -35.83 -15.08 11.90
C GLN A 17 -35.58 -15.60 10.49
N LYS A 18 -35.81 -14.80 9.44
CA LYS A 18 -35.49 -15.17 8.06
C LYS A 18 -33.99 -15.38 7.84
N ILE A 19 -33.15 -14.53 8.43
CA ILE A 19 -31.68 -14.65 8.36
C ILE A 19 -31.22 -15.92 9.10
N LEU A 20 -31.77 -16.19 10.29
CA LEU A 20 -31.44 -17.37 11.08
C LEU A 20 -31.92 -18.67 10.42
N ASN A 21 -33.13 -18.66 9.83
CA ASN A 21 -33.68 -19.80 9.10
C ASN A 21 -32.86 -20.15 7.84
N ALA A 22 -32.13 -19.19 7.27
CA ALA A 22 -31.19 -19.45 6.18
C ALA A 22 -29.92 -20.19 6.63
N GLY A 23 -29.70 -20.35 7.95
CA GLY A 23 -28.55 -21.07 8.52
C GLY A 23 -27.35 -20.18 8.82
N ALA A 24 -27.53 -18.86 8.93
CA ALA A 24 -26.44 -17.94 9.26
C ALA A 24 -26.00 -18.09 10.73
N ASN A 25 -24.75 -18.48 10.96
CA ASN A 25 -24.13 -18.58 12.29
C ASN A 25 -23.40 -17.30 12.71
N VAL A 26 -22.85 -16.54 11.76
CA VAL A 26 -22.13 -15.29 11.98
C VAL A 26 -22.76 -14.19 11.13
N ILE A 27 -23.26 -13.15 11.79
CA ILE A 27 -23.94 -12.01 11.18
C ILE A 27 -23.08 -10.77 11.37
N LEU A 28 -22.60 -10.19 10.27
CA LEU A 28 -21.79 -8.98 10.29
C LEU A 28 -22.60 -7.82 9.70
N THR A 29 -22.72 -6.72 10.43
CA THR A 29 -23.51 -5.55 10.01
C THR A 29 -22.68 -4.27 9.98
N THR A 30 -22.91 -3.42 8.98
CA THR A 30 -22.32 -2.06 8.93
C THR A 30 -22.95 -1.12 9.97
N GLY A 31 -24.22 -1.34 10.29
CA GLY A 31 -24.99 -0.50 11.22
C GLY A 31 -24.84 -0.94 12.68
N GLY A 32 -25.51 -0.23 13.58
CA GLY A 32 -25.76 -0.72 14.92
C GLY A 32 -26.79 -1.85 14.92
N ILE A 33 -26.73 -2.70 15.93
CA ILE A 33 -27.77 -3.68 16.26
C ILE A 33 -28.36 -3.24 17.61
N ASP A 34 -29.68 -3.16 17.70
CA ASP A 34 -30.39 -2.83 18.93
C ASP A 34 -30.38 -4.02 19.91
N ASP A 35 -30.40 -3.74 21.21
CA ASP A 35 -30.25 -4.76 22.26
C ASP A 35 -31.43 -5.75 22.26
N LEU A 36 -32.63 -5.28 21.89
CA LEU A 36 -33.80 -6.14 21.69
C LEU A 36 -33.54 -7.20 20.61
N CYS A 37 -32.83 -6.82 19.55
CA CYS A 37 -32.49 -7.71 18.45
C CYS A 37 -31.37 -8.69 18.82
N MET A 38 -30.40 -8.23 19.63
CA MET A 38 -29.28 -9.07 20.08
C MET A 38 -29.74 -10.29 20.87
N LYS A 39 -30.80 -10.15 21.67
CA LYS A 39 -31.38 -11.28 22.42
C LYS A 39 -31.75 -12.45 21.51
N TYR A 40 -32.35 -12.19 20.35
CA TYR A 40 -32.75 -13.25 19.42
C TYR A 40 -31.55 -14.00 18.81
N PHE A 41 -30.42 -13.31 18.59
CA PHE A 41 -29.19 -13.95 18.12
C PHE A 41 -28.56 -14.82 19.22
N VAL A 42 -28.57 -14.36 20.48
CA VAL A 42 -28.04 -15.10 21.63
C VAL A 42 -28.84 -16.38 21.91
N GLU A 43 -30.18 -16.32 21.80
CA GLU A 43 -31.05 -17.49 22.00
C GLU A 43 -30.75 -18.64 21.02
N VAL A 44 -30.30 -18.32 19.81
CA VAL A 44 -29.95 -19.30 18.77
C VAL A 44 -28.44 -19.57 18.72
N ASN A 45 -27.67 -18.99 19.64
CA ASN A 45 -26.21 -19.08 19.72
C ASN A 45 -25.51 -18.62 18.42
N ALA A 46 -26.04 -17.58 17.77
CA ALA A 46 -25.46 -16.95 16.59
C ALA A 46 -24.62 -15.73 16.99
N MET A 47 -23.46 -15.56 16.35
CA MET A 47 -22.56 -14.43 16.60
C MET A 47 -23.04 -13.23 15.78
N ALA A 48 -23.38 -12.12 16.45
CA ALA A 48 -23.77 -10.88 15.79
C ALA A 48 -22.74 -9.77 16.06
N VAL A 49 -22.20 -9.18 14.99
CA VAL A 49 -21.22 -8.10 15.05
C VAL A 49 -21.82 -6.82 14.48
N ARG A 50 -21.72 -5.75 15.27
CA ARG A 50 -22.23 -4.42 14.95
C ARG A 50 -21.12 -3.48 14.49
N ARG A 51 -21.48 -2.48 13.68
CA ARG A 51 -20.61 -1.37 13.25
C ARG A 51 -19.30 -1.81 12.57
N CYS A 52 -19.35 -2.84 11.73
CA CYS A 52 -18.21 -3.26 10.92
C CYS A 52 -17.92 -2.25 9.80
N LYS A 53 -16.64 -2.04 9.48
CA LYS A 53 -16.26 -1.19 8.34
C LYS A 53 -16.72 -1.83 7.03
N LYS A 54 -17.30 -1.01 6.14
CA LYS A 54 -17.83 -1.47 4.84
C LYS A 54 -16.76 -2.06 3.93
N VAL A 55 -15.52 -1.57 4.00
CA VAL A 55 -14.40 -2.08 3.20
C VAL A 55 -14.07 -3.52 3.60
N ASP A 56 -14.01 -3.79 4.91
CA ASP A 56 -13.69 -5.11 5.45
C ASP A 56 -14.79 -6.12 5.13
N LEU A 57 -16.07 -5.72 5.25
CA LEU A 57 -17.20 -6.56 4.86
C LEU A 57 -17.15 -6.95 3.37
N LYS A 58 -16.78 -6.02 2.49
CA LYS A 58 -16.61 -6.33 1.06
C LYS A 58 -15.47 -7.31 0.81
N ASN A 59 -14.36 -7.18 1.54
CA ASN A 59 -13.22 -8.09 1.42
C ASN A 59 -13.54 -9.47 1.98
N MET A 60 -14.21 -9.54 3.13
CA MET A 60 -14.68 -10.80 3.72
C MET A 60 -15.71 -11.50 2.83
N ALA A 61 -16.66 -10.76 2.26
CA ALA A 61 -17.64 -11.29 1.31
C ALA A 61 -16.95 -11.93 0.09
N LYS A 62 -15.95 -11.25 -0.49
CA LYS A 62 -15.14 -11.82 -1.58
C LYS A 62 -14.37 -13.07 -1.13
N ALA A 63 -13.76 -13.06 0.05
CA ALA A 63 -13.00 -14.19 0.57
C ALA A 63 -13.86 -15.44 0.77
N THR A 64 -15.02 -15.27 1.43
CA THR A 64 -15.91 -16.38 1.80
C THR A 64 -16.91 -16.78 0.71
N GLY A 65 -17.03 -15.97 -0.35
CA GLY A 65 -18.03 -16.14 -1.41
C GLY A 65 -19.41 -15.58 -1.06
N GLY A 66 -19.57 -14.93 0.09
CA GLY A 66 -20.82 -14.28 0.48
C GLY A 66 -21.09 -13.01 -0.32
N GLN A 67 -22.33 -12.54 -0.28
CA GLN A 67 -22.74 -11.27 -0.90
C GLN A 67 -23.08 -10.24 0.17
N LEU A 68 -22.61 -9.00 -0.01
CA LEU A 68 -23.04 -7.89 0.84
C LEU A 68 -24.47 -7.49 0.48
N ILE A 69 -25.41 -7.75 1.40
CA ILE A 69 -26.83 -7.45 1.22
C ILE A 69 -27.13 -6.04 1.74
N VAL A 70 -27.75 -5.21 0.89
CA VAL A 70 -28.14 -3.84 1.23
C VAL A 70 -29.58 -3.78 1.75
N SER A 71 -30.46 -4.60 1.18
CA SER A 71 -31.88 -4.71 1.57
C SER A 71 -32.28 -6.18 1.53
N LEU A 72 -33.22 -6.55 2.42
CA LEU A 72 -33.81 -7.90 2.48
C LEU A 72 -34.98 -8.08 1.49
N ALA A 73 -35.36 -7.03 0.76
CA ALA A 73 -36.41 -7.10 -0.23
C ALA A 73 -35.93 -7.80 -1.52
N ASP A 74 -36.75 -8.69 -2.05
CA ASP A 74 -36.58 -9.30 -3.36
C ASP A 74 -37.24 -8.44 -4.47
N MET A 75 -37.05 -8.81 -5.74
CA MET A 75 -37.62 -8.08 -6.89
C MET A 75 -39.16 -8.03 -6.89
N GLU A 76 -39.80 -9.00 -6.23
CA GLU A 76 -41.26 -9.09 -6.07
C GLU A 76 -41.78 -8.27 -4.88
N GLY A 77 -40.89 -7.65 -4.10
CA GLY A 77 -41.23 -6.83 -2.92
C GLY A 77 -41.37 -7.63 -1.62
N ASP A 78 -41.26 -8.95 -1.69
CA ASP A 78 -41.25 -9.82 -0.51
C ASP A 78 -39.88 -9.81 0.19
N GLU A 79 -39.90 -9.90 1.52
CA GLU A 79 -38.67 -10.00 2.30
C GLU A 79 -38.23 -11.47 2.41
N VAL A 80 -37.21 -11.87 1.64
CA VAL A 80 -36.66 -13.23 1.64
C VAL A 80 -35.14 -13.16 1.73
N PHE A 81 -34.54 -14.09 2.48
CA PHE A 81 -33.09 -14.23 2.56
C PHE A 81 -32.65 -15.52 1.87
N ASP A 82 -31.98 -15.39 0.72
CA ASP A 82 -31.46 -16.53 -0.02
C ASP A 82 -30.23 -17.13 0.67
N PRO A 83 -30.24 -18.43 1.01
CA PRO A 83 -29.07 -19.10 1.59
C PRO A 83 -27.84 -19.10 0.68
N THR A 84 -28.03 -18.96 -0.64
CA THR A 84 -26.94 -18.88 -1.64
C THR A 84 -26.06 -17.65 -1.46
N LYS A 85 -26.56 -16.61 -0.78
CA LYS A 85 -25.82 -15.36 -0.52
C LYS A 85 -24.89 -15.48 0.71
N LEU A 86 -24.95 -16.59 1.45
CA LEU A 86 -24.09 -16.83 2.61
C LEU A 86 -22.67 -17.21 2.19
N GLY A 87 -21.70 -16.63 2.88
CA GLY A 87 -20.29 -17.01 2.75
C GLY A 87 -19.96 -18.25 3.57
N ASN A 88 -18.94 -18.99 3.14
CA ASN A 88 -18.42 -20.14 3.88
C ASN A 88 -17.00 -19.89 4.39
N ALA A 89 -16.78 -20.18 5.67
CA ALA A 89 -15.48 -20.18 6.33
C ALA A 89 -15.33 -21.45 7.18
N GLU A 90 -14.09 -21.86 7.48
CA GLU A 90 -13.82 -23.01 8.33
C GLU A 90 -14.07 -22.71 9.81
N GLU A 91 -13.57 -21.56 10.27
CA GLU A 91 -13.64 -21.17 11.67
C GLU A 91 -13.80 -19.65 11.80
N VAL A 92 -14.62 -19.24 12.75
CA VAL A 92 -14.69 -17.86 13.24
C VAL A 92 -14.51 -17.90 14.74
N SER A 93 -13.39 -17.33 15.23
CA SER A 93 -13.05 -17.27 16.64
C SER A 93 -12.92 -15.83 17.11
N GLN A 94 -13.22 -15.59 18.38
CA GLN A 94 -12.87 -14.34 19.06
C GLN A 94 -11.62 -14.62 19.89
N GLU A 95 -10.52 -13.96 19.55
CA GLU A 95 -9.24 -14.11 20.22
C GLU A 95 -8.83 -12.78 20.84
N ARG A 96 -8.43 -12.81 22.10
CA ARG A 96 -7.84 -11.64 22.76
C ARG A 96 -6.36 -11.56 22.41
N ILE A 97 -5.97 -10.49 21.75
CA ILE A 97 -4.60 -10.20 21.37
C ILE A 97 -4.19 -8.92 22.08
N CYS A 98 -3.27 -9.06 23.04
CA CYS A 98 -2.90 -7.99 23.97
C CYS A 98 -4.14 -7.51 24.77
N ASP A 99 -4.47 -6.23 24.68
CA ASP A 99 -5.62 -5.64 25.38
C ASP A 99 -6.89 -5.62 24.53
N ASP A 100 -6.80 -5.91 23.23
CA ASP A 100 -7.92 -5.89 22.30
C ASP A 100 -8.49 -7.28 22.05
N GLU A 101 -9.80 -7.36 21.85
CA GLU A 101 -10.49 -8.56 21.40
C GLU A 101 -10.79 -8.47 19.91
N LEU A 102 -10.23 -9.40 19.14
CA LEU A 102 -10.35 -9.44 17.70
C LEU A 102 -11.16 -10.65 17.26
N ILE A 103 -11.94 -10.47 16.20
CA ILE A 103 -12.66 -11.56 15.55
C ILE A 103 -11.81 -12.03 14.38
N ILE A 104 -11.38 -13.29 14.42
CA ILE A 104 -10.52 -13.89 13.43
C ILE A 104 -11.32 -14.91 12.63
N LEU A 105 -11.39 -14.70 11.32
CA LEU A 105 -11.97 -15.64 10.38
C LEU A 105 -10.85 -16.42 9.69
N ARG A 106 -10.85 -17.74 9.83
CA ARG A 106 -9.86 -18.65 9.24
C ARG A 106 -10.49 -19.54 8.17
N GLY A 107 -9.69 -19.88 7.17
CA GLY A 107 -10.07 -20.79 6.09
C GLY A 107 -11.26 -20.31 5.24
N PRO A 108 -11.19 -19.14 4.59
CA PRO A 108 -12.19 -18.77 3.58
C PRO A 108 -12.12 -19.73 2.37
N LYS A 109 -13.26 -20.27 1.93
CA LYS A 109 -13.28 -21.33 0.89
C LYS A 109 -13.08 -20.85 -0.54
N VAL A 110 -13.42 -19.59 -0.87
CA VAL A 110 -13.49 -19.13 -2.28
C VAL A 110 -12.20 -18.47 -2.73
N HIS A 111 -11.73 -17.47 -2.00
CA HIS A 111 -10.49 -16.76 -2.33
C HIS A 111 -9.52 -16.80 -1.14
N PRO A 112 -8.28 -17.29 -1.34
CA PRO A 112 -7.28 -17.28 -0.29
C PRO A 112 -7.01 -15.83 0.10
N SER A 113 -7.25 -15.52 1.37
CA SER A 113 -7.10 -14.20 1.94
C SER A 113 -6.26 -14.31 3.20
N ALA A 114 -5.38 -13.33 3.42
CA ALA A 114 -4.49 -13.30 4.57
C ALA A 114 -4.55 -11.92 5.22
N SER A 115 -4.39 -11.90 6.55
CA SER A 115 -4.26 -10.69 7.35
C SER A 115 -3.03 -10.85 8.24
N ILE A 116 -2.28 -9.77 8.42
CA ILE A 116 -1.06 -9.75 9.22
C ILE A 116 -1.32 -8.86 10.43
N ILE A 117 -1.12 -9.39 11.63
CA ILE A 117 -1.26 -8.64 12.88
C ILE A 117 0.14 -8.21 13.31
N LEU A 118 0.39 -6.89 13.25
CA LEU A 118 1.64 -6.30 13.69
C LEU A 118 1.60 -6.07 15.20
N ARG A 119 2.70 -6.39 15.88
CA ARG A 119 2.89 -6.12 17.30
C ARG A 119 4.21 -5.38 17.47
N GLY A 120 4.17 -4.28 18.21
CA GLY A 120 5.32 -3.42 18.48
C GLY A 120 5.30 -2.91 19.91
N ALA A 121 6.38 -2.26 20.34
CA ALA A 121 6.50 -1.73 21.69
C ALA A 121 5.64 -0.48 21.94
N ASN A 122 5.37 0.30 20.89
CA ASN A 122 4.56 1.51 20.91
C ASN A 122 3.86 1.72 19.56
N ASP A 123 2.78 2.50 19.57
CA ASP A 123 1.95 2.74 18.38
C ASP A 123 2.75 3.39 17.25
N PHE A 124 3.65 4.33 17.57
CA PHE A 124 4.51 4.96 16.56
C PHE A 124 5.37 3.97 15.78
N TYR A 125 5.85 2.90 16.43
CA TYR A 125 6.64 1.88 15.75
C TYR A 125 5.74 0.94 14.96
N VAL A 126 4.55 0.62 15.45
CA VAL A 126 3.57 -0.19 14.71
C VAL A 126 3.10 0.54 13.44
N ASP A 127 2.85 1.85 13.52
CA ASP A 127 2.48 2.68 12.36
C ASP A 127 3.59 2.67 11.29
N GLU A 128 4.86 2.77 11.71
CA GLU A 128 5.99 2.71 10.79
C GLU A 128 6.19 1.30 10.20
N MET A 129 5.96 0.26 11.01
CA MET A 129 5.97 -1.12 10.54
C MET A 129 4.85 -1.38 9.52
N GLU A 130 3.65 -0.82 9.72
CA GLU A 130 2.54 -0.93 8.76
C GLU A 130 2.92 -0.30 7.43
N ARG A 131 3.46 0.92 7.45
CA ARG A 131 3.93 1.61 6.24
C ARG A 131 5.02 0.83 5.52
N SER A 132 6.02 0.36 6.25
CA SER A 132 7.12 -0.44 5.71
C SER A 132 6.65 -1.76 5.10
N LEU A 133 5.72 -2.46 5.76
CA LEU A 133 5.14 -3.69 5.24
C LEU A 133 4.30 -3.43 4.00
N HIS A 134 3.53 -2.34 3.99
CA HIS A 134 2.75 -1.93 2.84
C HIS A 134 3.64 -1.68 1.62
N ASP A 135 4.73 -0.94 1.78
CA ASP A 135 5.70 -0.66 0.72
C ASP A 135 6.34 -1.95 0.18
N ALA A 136 6.74 -2.87 1.08
CA ALA A 136 7.28 -4.17 0.68
C ALA A 136 6.28 -4.99 -0.14
N LEU A 137 5.01 -5.06 0.28
CA LEU A 137 3.95 -5.77 -0.45
C LEU A 137 3.68 -5.11 -1.81
N LEU A 138 3.73 -3.79 -1.90
CA LEU A 138 3.59 -3.07 -3.17
C LEU A 138 4.73 -3.38 -4.13
N VAL A 139 5.98 -3.48 -3.64
CA VAL A 139 7.12 -3.89 -4.46
C VAL A 139 6.89 -5.29 -5.04
N VAL A 140 6.50 -6.26 -4.20
CA VAL A 140 6.20 -7.64 -4.65
C VAL A 140 5.10 -7.64 -5.71
N LYS A 141 4.01 -6.88 -5.47
CA LYS A 141 2.92 -6.72 -6.45
C LYS A 141 3.45 -6.22 -7.80
N ARG A 142 4.32 -5.19 -7.80
CA ARG A 142 4.90 -4.66 -9.05
C ARG A 142 5.82 -5.65 -9.75
N VAL A 143 6.56 -6.47 -9.01
CA VAL A 143 7.37 -7.55 -9.61
C VAL A 143 6.46 -8.58 -10.28
N LEU A 144 5.38 -9.01 -9.63
CA LEU A 144 4.45 -10.00 -10.19
C LEU A 144 3.71 -9.47 -11.43
N GLU A 145 3.31 -8.20 -11.43
CA GLU A 145 2.64 -7.54 -12.57
C GLU A 145 3.59 -7.37 -13.76
N SER A 146 4.82 -6.90 -13.52
CA SER A 146 5.74 -6.50 -14.60
C SER A 146 6.71 -7.59 -15.07
N LYS A 147 6.98 -8.59 -14.22
CA LYS A 147 7.93 -9.70 -14.44
C LYS A 147 9.33 -9.24 -14.86
N ARG A 148 9.72 -8.01 -14.52
CA ARG A 148 11.02 -7.42 -14.87
C ARG A 148 11.65 -6.79 -13.64
N ILE A 149 12.88 -7.20 -13.37
CA ILE A 149 13.68 -6.72 -12.24
C ILE A 149 15.01 -6.16 -12.73
N VAL A 150 15.60 -5.29 -11.93
CA VAL A 150 16.93 -4.69 -12.14
C VAL A 150 17.75 -4.82 -10.86
N PRO A 151 19.10 -4.82 -10.94
CA PRO A 151 19.93 -4.78 -9.75
C PRO A 151 19.70 -3.47 -8.99
N GLY A 152 19.55 -3.57 -7.67
CA GLY A 152 19.43 -2.42 -6.78
C GLY A 152 20.79 -1.84 -6.37
N ALA A 153 20.89 -1.35 -5.14
CA ALA A 153 22.15 -0.90 -4.51
C ALA A 153 22.95 0.14 -5.32
N GLY A 154 22.27 1.02 -6.06
CA GLY A 154 22.91 2.06 -6.88
C GLY A 154 23.53 1.56 -8.19
N ALA A 155 23.38 0.28 -8.52
CA ALA A 155 23.91 -0.33 -9.74
C ALA A 155 23.21 0.24 -11.00
N CYS A 156 21.88 0.32 -10.95
CA CYS A 156 21.06 0.83 -12.05
C CYS A 156 21.42 2.28 -12.40
N GLU A 157 21.52 3.13 -11.37
CA GLU A 157 21.84 4.55 -11.52
C GLU A 157 23.25 4.76 -12.08
N THR A 158 24.23 3.97 -11.61
CA THR A 158 25.61 4.05 -12.10
C THR A 158 25.75 3.53 -13.53
N ALA A 159 25.06 2.45 -13.87
CA ALA A 159 25.04 1.94 -15.24
C ALA A 159 24.47 2.97 -16.24
N VAL A 160 23.36 3.62 -15.87
CA VAL A 160 22.75 4.69 -16.68
C VAL A 160 23.68 5.90 -16.78
N SER A 161 24.33 6.30 -15.69
CA SER A 161 25.31 7.39 -15.67
C SER A 161 26.43 7.17 -16.70
N ILE A 162 27.10 6.02 -16.66
CA ILE A 162 28.19 5.70 -17.60
C ILE A 162 27.68 5.62 -19.05
N TYR A 163 26.50 5.05 -19.27
CA TYR A 163 25.91 4.96 -20.61
C TYR A 163 25.65 6.36 -21.18
N LEU A 164 25.11 7.27 -20.39
CA LEU A 164 24.84 8.65 -20.79
C LEU A 164 26.12 9.48 -20.99
N GLU A 165 27.15 9.27 -20.18
CA GLU A 165 28.46 9.89 -20.38
C GLU A 165 29.07 9.48 -21.73
N ASN A 166 29.04 8.18 -22.06
CA ASN A 166 29.52 7.68 -23.35
C ASN A 166 28.66 8.19 -24.51
N TYR A 167 27.34 8.26 -24.33
CA TYR A 167 26.43 8.82 -25.32
C TYR A 167 26.69 10.31 -25.56
N ALA A 168 26.96 11.09 -24.52
CA ALA A 168 27.27 12.51 -24.64
C ALA A 168 28.50 12.77 -25.52
N LEU A 169 29.52 11.90 -25.47
CA LEU A 169 30.71 12.01 -26.32
C LEU A 169 30.43 11.80 -27.82
N THR A 170 29.30 11.19 -28.17
CA THR A 170 28.90 11.02 -29.58
C THR A 170 28.28 12.29 -30.18
N LEU A 171 27.94 13.26 -29.34
CA LEU A 171 27.31 14.51 -29.73
C LEU A 171 28.32 15.66 -29.75
N SER A 172 28.28 16.48 -30.79
CA SER A 172 29.16 17.66 -30.95
C SER A 172 28.50 18.99 -30.55
N SER A 173 27.24 18.94 -30.11
CA SER A 173 26.42 20.11 -29.78
C SER A 173 26.54 20.53 -28.31
N ARG A 174 26.04 21.73 -27.98
CA ARG A 174 25.91 22.22 -26.59
C ARG A 174 25.07 21.29 -25.70
N GLU A 175 24.20 20.48 -26.31
CA GLU A 175 23.41 19.44 -25.63
C GLU A 175 24.28 18.41 -24.89
N GLN A 176 25.53 18.20 -25.32
CA GLN A 176 26.50 17.34 -24.64
C GLN A 176 26.64 17.70 -23.16
N LEU A 177 26.71 18.99 -22.83
CA LEU A 177 26.87 19.46 -21.45
C LEU A 177 25.66 19.09 -20.59
N ALA A 178 24.45 19.25 -21.14
CA ALA A 178 23.22 18.93 -20.41
C ALA A 178 23.11 17.42 -20.13
N ILE A 179 23.48 16.58 -21.09
CA ILE A 179 23.46 15.12 -20.92
C ILE A 179 24.53 14.67 -19.92
N ALA A 180 25.72 15.26 -19.96
CA ALA A 180 26.79 14.96 -19.01
C ALA A 180 26.39 15.33 -17.57
N GLU A 181 25.75 16.48 -17.36
CA GLU A 181 25.25 16.87 -16.03
C GLU A 181 24.09 15.98 -15.55
N PHE A 182 23.20 15.58 -16.45
CA PHE A 182 22.15 14.60 -16.10
C PHE A 182 22.76 13.25 -15.68
N ALA A 183 23.79 12.77 -16.40
CA ALA A 183 24.52 11.56 -16.04
C ALA A 183 25.21 11.69 -14.68
N ARG A 184 25.78 12.86 -14.36
CA ARG A 184 26.39 13.15 -13.06
C ARG A 184 25.36 13.18 -11.93
N ALA A 185 24.16 13.71 -12.19
CA ALA A 185 23.06 13.77 -11.22
C ALA A 185 22.61 12.38 -10.77
N MET A 186 22.65 11.38 -11.67
CA MET A 186 22.34 9.98 -11.34
C MET A 186 23.23 9.39 -10.25
N LEU A 187 24.49 9.87 -10.12
CA LEU A 187 25.42 9.42 -9.10
C LEU A 187 25.08 9.96 -7.69
N SER A 188 24.08 10.82 -7.53
CA SER A 188 23.64 11.31 -6.22
C SER A 188 23.14 10.17 -5.32
N ILE A 189 22.41 9.20 -5.88
CA ILE A 189 21.86 8.06 -5.15
C ILE A 189 22.95 7.16 -4.55
N PRO A 190 23.88 6.58 -5.34
CA PRO A 190 24.94 5.74 -4.78
C PRO A 190 25.86 6.50 -3.80
N LYS A 191 26.10 7.80 -4.04
CA LYS A 191 26.83 8.65 -3.08
C LYS A 191 26.09 8.77 -1.76
N GLN A 192 24.79 9.04 -1.78
CA GLN A 192 24.01 9.19 -0.55
C GLN A 192 23.92 7.89 0.24
N LEU A 193 23.81 6.74 -0.44
CA LEU A 193 23.85 5.43 0.20
C LEU A 193 25.17 5.22 0.97
N ALA A 194 26.30 5.57 0.35
CA ALA A 194 27.61 5.48 1.00
C ALA A 194 27.76 6.47 2.17
N VAL A 195 27.31 7.73 2.01
CA VAL A 195 27.35 8.74 3.08
C VAL A 195 26.50 8.31 4.28
N ASN A 196 25.29 7.79 4.05
CA ASN A 196 24.41 7.32 5.12
C ASN A 196 24.99 6.12 5.87
N ALA A 197 25.82 5.31 5.22
CA ALA A 197 26.54 4.20 5.85
C ALA A 197 27.85 4.63 6.54
N GLY A 198 28.24 5.91 6.46
CA GLY A 198 29.45 6.42 7.09
C GLY A 198 30.76 5.94 6.45
N VAL A 199 30.71 5.49 5.19
CA VAL A 199 31.87 4.99 4.42
C VAL A 199 32.34 6.04 3.40
N ASP A 200 33.58 5.93 2.91
CA ASP A 200 34.09 6.86 1.91
C ASP A 200 33.36 6.70 0.57
N SER A 201 32.40 7.61 0.34
CA SER A 201 31.61 7.67 -0.89
C SER A 201 32.44 7.91 -2.15
N THR A 202 33.62 8.54 -2.04
CA THR A 202 34.48 8.82 -3.19
C THR A 202 35.09 7.54 -3.71
N GLU A 203 35.66 6.74 -2.81
CA GLU A 203 36.30 5.46 -3.14
C GLU A 203 35.28 4.45 -3.67
N LEU A 204 34.15 4.27 -2.96
CA LEU A 204 33.13 3.29 -3.33
C LEU A 204 32.46 3.61 -4.66
N VAL A 205 32.07 4.87 -4.88
CA VAL A 205 31.43 5.25 -6.14
C VAL A 205 32.41 5.21 -7.30
N ALA A 206 33.69 5.56 -7.08
CA ALA A 206 34.72 5.42 -8.11
C ALA A 206 34.92 3.95 -8.52
N ARG A 207 34.97 3.02 -7.55
CA ARG A 207 35.04 1.57 -7.82
C ARG A 207 33.82 1.07 -8.58
N LEU A 208 32.62 1.44 -8.14
CA LEU A 208 31.38 1.05 -8.80
C LEU A 208 31.34 1.55 -10.25
N ARG A 209 31.72 2.81 -10.51
CA ARG A 209 31.83 3.37 -11.86
C ARG A 209 32.83 2.59 -12.71
N SER A 210 33.99 2.23 -12.16
CA SER A 210 35.00 1.45 -12.88
C SER A 210 34.46 0.08 -13.32
N CYS A 211 33.69 -0.59 -12.46
CA CYS A 211 33.04 -1.86 -12.77
C CYS A 211 32.02 -1.71 -13.92
N HIS A 212 31.13 -0.73 -13.83
CA HIS A 212 30.13 -0.49 -14.88
C HIS A 212 30.73 -0.01 -16.20
N ASN A 213 31.78 0.81 -16.17
CA ASN A 213 32.50 1.23 -17.36
C ASN A 213 33.17 0.03 -18.06
N SER A 214 33.80 -0.84 -17.27
CA SER A 214 34.37 -2.09 -17.77
C SER A 214 33.29 -3.00 -18.38
N SER A 215 32.12 -3.09 -17.75
CA SER A 215 30.98 -3.87 -18.26
C SER A 215 30.46 -3.40 -19.61
N GLN A 216 30.55 -2.10 -19.91
CA GLN A 216 30.05 -1.51 -21.15
C GLN A 216 31.11 -1.50 -22.25
N SER A 217 32.39 -1.39 -21.87
CA SER A 217 33.52 -1.35 -22.80
C SER A 217 34.03 -2.73 -23.21
N LYS A 218 33.97 -3.73 -22.32
CA LYS A 218 34.54 -5.06 -22.54
C LYS A 218 33.46 -6.15 -22.47
N PRO A 219 33.23 -6.93 -23.55
CA PRO A 219 32.23 -7.99 -23.54
C PRO A 219 32.54 -9.10 -22.53
N ASP A 220 33.82 -9.38 -22.29
CA ASP A 220 34.28 -10.41 -21.34
C ASP A 220 33.90 -10.09 -19.88
N GLN A 221 33.60 -8.83 -19.60
CA GLN A 221 33.31 -8.31 -18.26
C GLN A 221 31.85 -7.84 -18.11
N ALA A 222 30.96 -8.31 -18.98
CA ALA A 222 29.54 -7.95 -18.98
C ALA A 222 28.75 -8.35 -17.71
N HIS A 223 29.34 -9.16 -16.82
CA HIS A 223 28.74 -9.54 -15.54
C HIS A 223 28.73 -8.39 -14.53
N TYR A 224 29.68 -7.44 -14.63
CA TYR A 224 29.75 -6.27 -13.74
C TYR A 224 28.54 -5.34 -13.82
N LYS A 225 27.66 -5.49 -14.82
CA LYS A 225 26.36 -4.78 -14.85
C LYS A 225 25.46 -5.09 -13.66
N TRP A 226 25.67 -6.24 -13.00
CA TRP A 226 24.91 -6.67 -11.83
C TRP A 226 25.55 -6.23 -10.51
N TRP A 227 26.71 -5.58 -10.55
CA TRP A 227 27.40 -5.19 -9.33
C TRP A 227 26.82 -3.91 -8.75
N GLY A 228 26.68 -3.87 -7.43
CA GLY A 228 26.17 -2.72 -6.68
C GLY A 228 27.00 -2.48 -5.42
N LEU A 229 26.58 -1.50 -4.62
CA LEU A 229 27.22 -1.20 -3.33
C LEU A 229 26.79 -2.21 -2.27
N ASP A 230 27.76 -2.91 -1.68
CA ASP A 230 27.56 -3.63 -0.43
C ASP A 230 28.12 -2.80 0.73
N LEU A 231 27.20 -2.20 1.48
CA LEU A 231 27.52 -1.33 2.60
C LEU A 231 28.03 -2.11 3.82
N ASN A 232 27.74 -3.41 3.91
CA ASN A 232 28.22 -4.24 5.03
C ASN A 232 29.68 -4.65 4.84
N SER A 233 30.05 -5.10 3.65
CA SER A 233 31.45 -5.42 3.31
C SER A 233 32.28 -4.19 2.93
N GLN A 234 31.64 -3.02 2.80
CA GLN A 234 32.27 -1.78 2.34
C GLN A 234 32.96 -1.95 0.97
N TYR A 235 32.35 -2.75 0.11
CA TYR A 235 32.89 -3.08 -1.21
C TYR A 235 31.79 -3.16 -2.27
N VAL A 236 32.17 -3.41 -3.53
CA VAL A 236 31.25 -3.66 -4.63
C VAL A 236 31.08 -5.16 -4.84
N ALA A 237 29.84 -5.64 -4.91
CA ALA A 237 29.54 -7.07 -5.01
C ALA A 237 28.37 -7.32 -5.97
N ASP A 238 28.21 -8.56 -6.42
CA ASP A 238 27.11 -8.94 -7.32
C ASP A 238 25.77 -8.90 -6.57
N CYS A 239 24.85 -8.04 -7.02
CA CYS A 239 23.51 -7.92 -6.45
C CYS A 239 22.72 -9.23 -6.53
N LYS A 240 23.07 -10.16 -7.42
CA LYS A 240 22.45 -11.48 -7.47
C LYS A 240 22.79 -12.34 -6.28
N GLU A 241 24.04 -12.30 -5.83
CA GLU A 241 24.51 -13.04 -4.66
C GLU A 241 23.97 -12.39 -3.39
N LEU A 242 23.87 -11.06 -3.37
CA LEU A 242 23.26 -10.31 -2.26
C LEU A 242 21.73 -10.40 -2.20
N GLY A 243 21.08 -10.83 -3.29
CA GLY A 243 19.61 -10.87 -3.39
C GLY A 243 18.93 -9.49 -3.49
N VAL A 244 19.68 -8.44 -3.86
CA VAL A 244 19.17 -7.06 -3.87
C VAL A 244 18.64 -6.69 -5.26
N PHE A 245 17.32 -6.70 -5.38
CA PHE A 245 16.62 -6.41 -6.64
C PHE A 245 15.53 -5.36 -6.46
N GLU A 246 15.27 -4.63 -7.54
CA GLU A 246 14.16 -3.67 -7.61
C GLU A 246 13.31 -3.91 -8.87
N PRO A 247 12.00 -3.59 -8.85
CA PRO A 247 11.17 -3.67 -10.04
C PRO A 247 11.57 -2.61 -11.07
N LEU A 248 11.74 -3.00 -12.34
CA LEU A 248 12.10 -2.08 -13.42
C LEU A 248 11.08 -0.94 -13.56
N VAL A 249 9.80 -1.25 -13.41
CA VAL A 249 8.70 -0.27 -13.54
C VAL A 249 8.82 0.85 -12.51
N SER A 250 9.35 0.55 -11.32
CA SER A 250 9.61 1.56 -10.28
C SER A 250 10.64 2.57 -10.77
N LYS A 251 11.84 2.10 -11.17
CA LYS A 251 12.91 2.96 -11.67
C LYS A 251 12.48 3.82 -12.87
N ILE A 252 11.78 3.23 -13.85
CA ILE A 252 11.31 3.97 -15.03
C ILE A 252 10.37 5.12 -14.62
N LYS A 253 9.41 4.85 -13.74
CA LYS A 253 8.46 5.88 -13.29
C LYS A 253 9.14 6.95 -12.46
N SER A 254 10.02 6.55 -11.53
CA SER A 254 10.78 7.50 -10.71
C SER A 254 11.60 8.45 -11.57
N LEU A 255 12.31 7.95 -12.58
CA LEU A 255 13.11 8.80 -13.47
C LEU A 255 12.24 9.73 -14.33
N LYS A 256 11.12 9.23 -14.87
CA LYS A 256 10.20 10.07 -15.64
C LYS A 256 9.63 11.21 -14.80
N PHE A 257 9.07 10.89 -13.63
CA PHE A 257 8.47 11.90 -12.77
C PHE A 257 9.49 12.90 -12.22
N ALA A 258 10.67 12.45 -11.83
CA ALA A 258 11.75 13.33 -11.39
C ALA A 258 12.19 14.29 -12.51
N THR A 259 12.30 13.78 -13.73
CA THR A 259 12.68 14.59 -14.90
C THR A 259 11.61 15.63 -15.24
N GLU A 260 10.33 15.24 -15.27
CA GLU A 260 9.22 16.18 -15.50
C GLU A 260 9.13 17.26 -14.42
N ALA A 261 9.33 16.89 -13.15
CA ALA A 261 9.35 17.84 -12.05
C ALA A 261 10.51 18.85 -12.19
N ALA A 262 11.71 18.36 -12.53
CA ALA A 262 12.88 19.22 -12.76
C ALA A 262 12.65 20.18 -13.95
N ILE A 263 12.11 19.67 -15.07
CA ILE A 263 11.75 20.50 -16.23
C ILE A 263 10.72 21.57 -15.85
N THR A 264 9.71 21.21 -15.06
CA THR A 264 8.67 22.15 -14.62
C THR A 264 9.27 23.30 -13.83
N ILE A 265 10.20 23.02 -12.91
CA ILE A 265 10.89 24.05 -12.13
C ILE A 265 11.82 24.88 -13.02
N LEU A 266 12.58 24.25 -13.92
CA LEU A 266 13.51 24.93 -14.83
C LEU A 266 12.81 25.87 -15.83
N ARG A 267 11.52 25.67 -16.10
CA ARG A 267 10.71 26.53 -16.98
C ARG A 267 10.13 27.76 -16.29
N ILE A 268 10.24 27.87 -14.97
CA ILE A 268 9.75 29.03 -14.24
C ILE A 268 10.76 30.16 -14.41
N ASP A 269 10.43 31.14 -15.24
CA ASP A 269 11.23 32.35 -15.40
C ASP A 269 10.97 33.34 -14.25
N ASP A 270 9.70 33.51 -13.86
CA ASP A 270 9.28 34.46 -12.82
C ASP A 270 8.29 33.83 -11.81
N LEU A 271 8.47 34.14 -10.53
CA LEU A 271 7.59 33.73 -9.44
C LEU A 271 6.86 34.94 -8.84
N ILE A 272 5.57 35.09 -9.14
CA ILE A 272 4.73 36.13 -8.56
C ILE A 272 4.02 35.58 -7.31
N LYS A 273 4.36 36.12 -6.14
CA LYS A 273 3.68 35.81 -4.88
C LYS A 273 2.63 36.89 -4.59
N LEU A 274 1.37 36.49 -4.57
CA LEU A 274 0.28 37.36 -4.11
C LEU A 274 0.29 37.40 -2.59
N LYS A 275 -0.08 38.55 -2.02
CA LYS A 275 -0.33 38.65 -0.58
C LYS A 275 -1.64 37.92 -0.29
N GLU A 276 -1.63 37.10 0.76
CA GLU A 276 -2.88 36.53 1.28
C GLU A 276 -3.81 37.67 1.66
N GLU A 277 -5.02 37.64 1.11
CA GLU A 277 -6.07 38.55 1.54
C GLU A 277 -6.36 38.23 3.00
N LYS A 278 -6.11 39.20 3.88
CA LYS A 278 -6.65 39.15 5.23
C LYS A 278 -8.15 39.15 5.07
N GLN A 279 -8.80 38.03 5.39
CA GLN A 279 -10.24 38.04 5.62
C GLN A 279 -10.51 39.15 6.64
N PRO A 280 -11.48 40.04 6.39
CA PRO A 280 -11.87 41.01 7.40
C PRO A 280 -12.19 40.24 8.66
N ASP A 281 -11.56 40.63 9.77
CA ASP A 281 -11.90 40.09 11.08
C ASP A 281 -13.42 40.25 11.20
N HIS A 282 -14.12 39.11 11.23
CA HIS A 282 -15.52 39.13 11.58
C HIS A 282 -15.52 39.45 13.07
N ASP A 283 -15.47 40.75 13.38
CA ASP A 283 -15.89 41.26 14.68
C ASP A 283 -17.30 40.70 14.86
N GLY A 284 -17.36 39.62 15.64
CA GLY A 284 -18.61 39.11 16.13
C GLY A 284 -19.16 40.22 16.99
N ASP A 285 -20.19 40.90 16.49
CA ASP A 285 -21.07 41.71 17.30
C ASP A 285 -21.50 40.85 18.50
N GLU A 286 -20.81 41.03 19.63
CA GLU A 286 -21.38 40.83 20.95
C GLU A 286 -22.51 41.86 21.12
N CYS A 287 -23.61 41.65 20.41
CA CYS A 287 -24.89 42.20 20.82
C CYS A 287 -25.39 41.34 21.98
N GLY A 288 -24.85 41.64 23.17
CA GLY A 288 -25.56 41.37 24.41
C GLY A 288 -26.82 42.23 24.47
N TYR A 289 -27.96 41.57 24.64
CA TYR A 289 -29.01 41.77 25.66
C TYR A 289 -30.23 40.91 25.31
#